data_AF-A0A2E8ULV0-F1
#
_entry.id   AF-A0A2E8ULV0-F1
#
_cell.length_a   1.000
_cell.length_b   1.000
_cell.length_c   1.000
_cell.angle_alpha   90.00
_cell.angle_beta   90.00
_cell.angle_gamma   90.00
#
_symmetry.space_group_name_H-M   'P 1'
#
loop_
_entity.id
_entity.type
_entity.pdbx_description
1 polymer ?
#
loop_
_entity_poly.entity_id
_entity_poly.type
_entity_poly.pdbx_seq_one_letter_code
_entity_poly.pdbx_strand_id
1 'polypeptide(L)'
;MRNAAYLIILALCVACADAPDDPAVAAAKAREGALRQRAEQGDPMAQLLLAENYRMGKGLPVDLGQAVVWYRKAARQGLPAAQQNLAVALEHGKGTDQNATEAAQWYTRAARQDLPTAQYSLARLLLFGAGIDRNPQAAARWFRRAARNGNIPAAHHLGLMNRDGLGMPRNRVEAGKWFLLAAKRGNLRAQADYHMLASQLTPEQRKIAESLAAKEQAVLAQPPPVPMDMLRPLDGRLVDLRTGKPYTGRAVRYHPNASPLREVDLVDGLPHGWETVWLPSGQPASRTQFEKGLRTGLVEEWYASGQLCLRGTNRADRLDVATSFGHDGNVTGQVRDGNGTLILHYPNGQPASEHIFANGVPSAVRQWNVEGKQLD
;
A
#
# COMPACT_ATOMS: atom_id res chain seq x y z
N MET A 1 61.20 49.62 -15.00
CA MET A 1 60.98 48.70 -13.87
C MET A 1 59.50 48.32 -13.66
N ARG A 2 58.72 48.04 -14.73
CA ARG A 2 57.30 47.64 -14.61
C ARG A 2 56.94 46.27 -15.23
N ASN A 3 57.90 45.57 -15.86
CA ASN A 3 57.65 44.27 -16.51
C ASN A 3 58.15 43.03 -15.74
N ALA A 4 58.87 43.19 -14.62
CA ALA A 4 59.36 42.05 -13.84
C ALA A 4 58.36 41.55 -12.79
N ALA A 5 57.42 42.39 -12.34
CA ALA A 5 56.45 42.03 -11.30
C ALA A 5 55.27 41.17 -11.83
N TYR A 6 54.92 41.30 -13.12
CA TYR A 6 53.81 40.55 -13.72
C TYR A 6 54.17 39.09 -14.05
N LEU A 7 55.44 38.81 -14.37
CA LEU A 7 55.92 37.46 -14.65
C LEU A 7 56.10 36.60 -13.38
N ILE A 8 56.34 37.23 -12.22
CA ILE A 8 56.45 36.50 -10.94
C ILE A 8 55.06 36.14 -10.38
N ILE A 9 54.05 37.00 -10.59
CA ILE A 9 52.67 36.73 -10.13
C ILE A 9 51.98 35.64 -10.96
N LEU A 10 52.30 35.52 -12.27
CA LEU A 10 51.79 34.43 -13.11
C LEU A 10 52.50 33.08 -12.86
N ALA A 11 53.73 33.07 -12.34
CA ALA A 11 54.44 31.84 -11.97
C ALA A 11 54.03 31.28 -10.59
N LEU A 12 53.48 32.12 -9.70
CA LEU A 12 53.03 31.73 -8.35
C LEU A 12 51.58 31.21 -8.29
N CYS A 13 50.77 31.41 -9.33
CA CYS A 13 49.38 30.94 -9.37
C CYS A 13 49.17 29.56 -10.03
N VAL A 14 50.22 28.94 -10.59
CA VAL A 14 50.13 27.60 -11.21
C VAL A 14 50.74 26.51 -10.32
N ALA A 15 51.35 26.86 -9.18
CA ALA A 15 52.04 25.93 -8.29
C ALA A 15 51.24 25.47 -7.04
N CYS A 16 49.94 25.79 -6.95
CA CYS A 16 49.13 25.47 -5.77
C CYS A 16 48.07 24.37 -6.01
N ALA A 17 48.10 23.70 -7.16
CA ALA A 17 47.08 22.71 -7.54
C ALA A 17 47.42 21.26 -7.16
N ASP A 18 48.64 20.96 -6.70
CA ASP A 18 49.05 19.61 -6.30
C ASP A 18 49.83 19.65 -4.98
N ALA A 19 49.11 19.67 -3.85
CA ALA A 19 49.68 19.36 -2.54
C ALA A 19 49.13 18.00 -2.07
N PRO A 20 49.89 16.90 -2.16
CA PRO A 20 49.43 15.55 -1.80
C PRO A 20 49.16 15.33 -0.29
N ASP A 21 49.44 16.33 0.56
CA ASP A 21 49.45 16.20 2.03
C ASP A 21 48.36 17.01 2.76
N ASP A 22 47.28 17.43 2.09
CA ASP A 22 46.12 17.99 2.81
C ASP A 22 45.48 16.90 3.72
N PRO A 23 45.48 17.07 5.06
CA PRO A 23 44.92 16.09 5.99
C PRO A 23 43.44 15.80 5.74
N ALA A 24 42.67 16.73 5.15
CA ALA A 24 41.30 16.49 4.74
C ALA A 24 41.21 15.54 3.54
N VAL A 25 42.12 15.65 2.57
CA VAL A 25 42.22 14.76 1.40
C VAL A 25 42.69 13.38 1.81
N ALA A 26 43.67 13.28 2.72
CA ALA A 26 44.13 12.01 3.27
C ALA A 26 43.01 11.31 4.07
N ALA A 27 42.27 12.04 4.91
CA ALA A 27 41.13 11.50 5.64
C ALA A 27 39.99 11.05 4.71
N ALA A 28 39.75 11.76 3.60
CA ALA A 28 38.76 11.37 2.60
C ALA A 28 39.17 10.06 1.89
N LYS A 29 40.44 9.92 1.46
CA LYS A 29 40.98 8.68 0.88
C LYS A 29 40.93 7.52 1.86
N ALA A 30 41.27 7.73 3.13
CA ALA A 30 41.20 6.68 4.15
C ALA A 30 39.74 6.19 4.37
N ARG A 31 38.77 7.11 4.39
CA ARG A 31 37.34 6.78 4.48
C ARG A 31 36.86 6.00 3.26
N GLU A 32 37.29 6.38 2.07
CA GLU A 32 36.99 5.67 0.83
C GLU A 32 37.57 4.24 0.85
N GLY A 33 38.84 4.09 1.23
CA GLY A 33 39.49 2.78 1.36
C GLY A 33 38.77 1.85 2.35
N ALA A 34 38.39 2.36 3.53
CA ALA A 34 37.63 1.61 4.51
C ALA A 34 36.23 1.22 4.00
N LEU A 35 35.55 2.12 3.28
CA LEU A 35 34.26 1.83 2.67
C LEU A 35 34.39 0.72 1.62
N ARG A 36 35.41 0.80 0.76
CA ARG A 36 35.68 -0.19 -0.28
C ARG A 36 35.98 -1.56 0.31
N GLN A 37 36.80 -1.62 1.35
CA GLN A 37 37.09 -2.87 2.05
C GLN A 37 35.82 -3.53 2.59
N ARG A 38 34.93 -2.77 3.24
CA ARG A 38 33.64 -3.30 3.72
C ARG A 38 32.75 -3.78 2.59
N ALA A 39 32.70 -3.03 1.48
CA ALA A 39 31.92 -3.40 0.32
C ALA A 39 32.44 -4.72 -0.32
N GLU A 40 33.76 -4.89 -0.38
CA GLU A 40 34.43 -6.11 -0.85
C GLU A 40 34.22 -7.31 0.09
N GLN A 41 34.14 -7.06 1.41
CA GLN A 41 33.78 -8.06 2.42
C GLN A 41 32.29 -8.47 2.39
N GLY A 42 31.48 -7.86 1.53
CA GLY A 42 30.10 -8.26 1.32
C GLY A 42 29.05 -7.41 2.03
N ASP A 43 29.42 -6.34 2.76
CA ASP A 43 28.42 -5.49 3.42
C ASP A 43 27.50 -4.81 2.38
N PRO A 44 26.19 -5.13 2.32
CA PRO A 44 25.29 -4.61 1.29
C PRO A 44 25.07 -3.11 1.40
N MET A 45 25.16 -2.53 2.60
CA MET A 45 25.02 -1.08 2.78
C MET A 45 26.28 -0.35 2.33
N ALA A 46 27.46 -0.91 2.62
CA ALA A 46 28.73 -0.38 2.11
C ALA A 46 28.77 -0.45 0.57
N GLN A 47 28.29 -1.54 -0.03
CA GLN A 47 28.18 -1.69 -1.48
C GLN A 47 27.23 -0.65 -2.09
N LEU A 48 26.06 -0.41 -1.48
CA LEU A 48 25.13 0.63 -1.93
C LEU A 48 25.78 2.03 -1.85
N LEU A 49 26.43 2.35 -0.75
CA LEU A 49 27.07 3.65 -0.57
C LEU A 49 28.23 3.86 -1.55
N LEU A 50 29.02 2.81 -1.80
CA LEU A 50 30.09 2.86 -2.80
C LEU A 50 29.52 3.08 -4.21
N ALA A 51 28.42 2.41 -4.56
CA ALA A 51 27.73 2.63 -5.83
C ALA A 51 27.23 4.08 -5.97
N GLU A 52 26.68 4.66 -4.90
CA GLU A 52 26.22 6.04 -4.87
C GLU A 52 27.39 7.04 -5.00
N ASN A 53 28.55 6.74 -4.41
CA ASN A 53 29.75 7.55 -4.57
C ASN A 53 30.24 7.56 -6.03
N TYR A 54 30.30 6.40 -6.68
CA TYR A 54 30.59 6.31 -8.12
C TYR A 54 29.52 7.01 -8.98
N ARG A 55 28.24 6.95 -8.59
CA ARG A 55 27.15 7.61 -9.34
C ARG A 55 27.21 9.14 -9.26
N MET A 56 27.55 9.69 -8.08
CA MET A 56 27.55 11.12 -7.82
C MET A 56 28.92 11.79 -7.94
N GLY A 57 30.00 11.02 -8.06
CA GLY A 57 31.36 11.53 -8.02
C GLY A 57 31.80 11.99 -6.62
N LYS A 58 31.27 11.38 -5.54
CA LYS A 58 31.59 11.77 -4.16
C LYS A 58 32.87 11.07 -3.69
N GLY A 59 33.98 11.78 -3.76
CA GLY A 59 35.30 11.25 -3.40
C GLY A 59 35.88 10.25 -4.40
N LEU A 60 35.17 10.01 -5.52
CA LEU A 60 35.54 9.12 -6.61
C LEU A 60 35.20 9.82 -7.94
N PRO A 61 35.89 9.52 -9.04
CA PRO A 61 35.40 9.89 -10.37
C PRO A 61 34.02 9.29 -10.63
N VAL A 62 33.19 10.01 -11.39
CA VAL A 62 31.88 9.47 -11.80
C VAL A 62 32.09 8.27 -12.71
N ASP A 63 31.56 7.11 -12.30
CA ASP A 63 31.60 5.88 -13.09
C ASP A 63 30.28 5.11 -12.90
N LEU A 64 29.38 5.27 -13.86
CA LEU A 64 28.07 4.62 -13.80
C LEU A 64 28.17 3.09 -13.98
N GLY A 65 29.18 2.59 -14.67
CA GLY A 65 29.41 1.15 -14.84
C GLY A 65 29.79 0.50 -13.52
N GLN A 66 30.73 1.11 -12.78
CA GLN A 66 31.07 0.67 -11.43
C GLN A 66 29.88 0.79 -10.49
N ALA A 67 29.10 1.87 -10.57
CA ALA A 67 27.87 2.01 -9.78
C ALA A 67 26.91 0.83 -10.02
N VAL A 68 26.67 0.43 -11.28
CA VAL A 68 25.82 -0.73 -11.61
C VAL A 68 26.37 -2.03 -11.03
N VAL A 69 27.69 -2.26 -11.12
CA VAL A 69 28.32 -3.46 -10.53
C VAL A 69 28.06 -3.54 -9.04
N TRP A 70 28.24 -2.43 -8.31
CA TRP A 70 28.03 -2.39 -6.86
C TRP A 70 26.54 -2.44 -6.47
N TYR A 71 25.65 -1.75 -7.19
CA TYR A 71 24.20 -1.93 -7.00
C TYR A 71 23.79 -3.39 -7.20
N ARG A 72 24.32 -4.07 -8.21
CA ARG A 72 24.01 -5.48 -8.48
C ARG A 72 24.45 -6.43 -7.37
N LYS A 73 25.62 -6.18 -6.77
CA LYS A 73 26.06 -6.93 -5.58
C LYS A 73 25.11 -6.73 -4.40
N ALA A 74 24.78 -5.48 -4.04
CA ALA A 74 23.88 -5.17 -2.93
C ALA A 74 22.43 -5.64 -3.18
N ALA A 75 21.94 -5.53 -4.42
CA ALA A 75 20.60 -5.93 -4.81
C ALA A 75 20.38 -7.45 -4.69
N ARG A 76 21.39 -8.25 -5.02
CA ARG A 76 21.37 -9.72 -4.85
C ARG A 76 21.28 -10.14 -3.38
N GLN A 77 21.76 -9.30 -2.47
CA GLN A 77 21.64 -9.51 -1.03
C GLN A 77 20.29 -9.04 -0.45
N GLY A 78 19.36 -8.59 -1.31
CA GLY A 78 18.02 -8.23 -0.89
C GLY A 78 17.80 -6.75 -0.59
N LEU A 79 18.82 -5.89 -0.63
CA LEU A 79 18.67 -4.49 -0.22
C LEU A 79 17.72 -3.71 -1.17
N PRO A 80 16.54 -3.22 -0.71
CA PRO A 80 15.52 -2.64 -1.59
C PRO A 80 16.00 -1.42 -2.37
N ALA A 81 16.77 -0.55 -1.73
CA ALA A 81 17.32 0.65 -2.37
C ALA A 81 18.28 0.31 -3.52
N ALA A 82 19.13 -0.72 -3.33
CA ALA A 82 20.03 -1.18 -4.39
C ALA A 82 19.27 -1.84 -5.54
N GLN A 83 18.23 -2.64 -5.23
CA GLN A 83 17.35 -3.23 -6.25
C GLN A 83 16.65 -2.15 -7.09
N GLN A 84 16.13 -1.09 -6.45
CA GLN A 84 15.54 0.07 -7.13
C GLN A 84 16.56 0.78 -8.02
N ASN A 85 17.75 1.07 -7.51
CA ASN A 85 18.77 1.81 -8.27
C ASN A 85 19.29 0.99 -9.46
N LEU A 86 19.46 -0.32 -9.30
CA LEU A 86 19.79 -1.22 -10.41
C LEU A 86 18.67 -1.24 -11.46
N ALA A 87 17.41 -1.32 -11.03
CA ALA A 87 16.27 -1.28 -11.93
C ALA A 87 16.22 0.02 -12.74
N VAL A 88 16.45 1.17 -12.10
CA VAL A 88 16.51 2.48 -12.78
C VAL A 88 17.66 2.53 -13.80
N ALA A 89 18.83 1.98 -13.44
CA ALA A 89 19.97 1.93 -14.35
C ALA A 89 19.68 1.07 -15.58
N LEU A 90 19.08 -0.11 -15.39
CA LEU A 90 18.66 -1.01 -16.47
C LEU A 90 17.53 -0.43 -17.31
N GLU A 91 16.56 0.25 -16.70
CA GLU A 91 15.42 0.83 -17.42
C GLU A 91 15.87 1.93 -18.41
N HIS A 92 16.88 2.72 -18.03
CA HIS A 92 17.36 3.87 -18.79
C HIS A 92 18.70 3.65 -19.49
N GLY A 93 19.30 2.45 -19.39
CA GLY A 93 20.62 2.17 -19.97
C GLY A 93 21.75 3.02 -19.37
N LYS A 94 21.70 3.35 -18.07
CA LYS A 94 22.70 4.20 -17.41
C LYS A 94 23.81 3.35 -16.79
N GLY A 95 24.98 3.34 -17.40
CA GLY A 95 26.13 2.52 -16.96
C GLY A 95 25.98 1.03 -17.27
N THR A 96 24.98 0.66 -18.06
CA THR A 96 24.67 -0.70 -18.50
C THR A 96 23.76 -0.63 -19.72
N ASP A 97 23.63 -1.71 -20.49
CA ASP A 97 22.67 -1.75 -21.58
C ASP A 97 21.23 -1.67 -21.06
N GLN A 98 20.37 -1.03 -21.84
CA GLN A 98 18.97 -0.92 -21.49
C GLN A 98 18.29 -2.29 -21.50
N ASN A 99 17.65 -2.66 -20.40
CA ASN A 99 16.90 -3.91 -20.26
C ASN A 99 15.68 -3.70 -19.36
N ALA A 100 14.55 -3.33 -19.98
CA ALA A 100 13.30 -3.08 -19.26
C ALA A 100 12.73 -4.34 -18.57
N THR A 101 12.95 -5.52 -19.15
CA THR A 101 12.51 -6.80 -18.57
C THR A 101 13.25 -7.11 -17.27
N GLU A 102 14.58 -6.96 -17.26
CA GLU A 102 15.38 -7.14 -16.04
C GLU A 102 15.05 -6.04 -15.01
N ALA A 103 14.87 -4.78 -15.46
CA ALA A 103 14.44 -3.70 -14.59
C ALA A 103 13.11 -4.01 -13.87
N ALA A 104 12.11 -4.53 -14.59
CA ALA A 104 10.83 -4.92 -14.01
C ALA A 104 10.96 -6.02 -12.94
N GLN A 105 11.86 -6.98 -13.13
CA GLN A 105 12.14 -8.01 -12.12
C GLN A 105 12.72 -7.39 -10.84
N TRP A 106 13.67 -6.47 -10.98
CA TRP A 106 14.28 -5.79 -9.84
C TRP A 106 13.31 -4.85 -9.12
N TYR A 107 12.51 -4.07 -9.87
CA TYR A 107 11.42 -3.28 -9.29
C TYR A 107 10.42 -4.16 -8.55
N THR A 108 10.09 -5.34 -9.07
CA THR A 108 9.18 -6.29 -8.40
C THR A 108 9.73 -6.77 -7.06
N ARG A 109 11.02 -7.09 -6.98
CA ARG A 109 11.68 -7.48 -5.73
C ARG A 109 11.65 -6.34 -4.71
N ALA A 110 11.99 -5.12 -5.11
CA ALA A 110 11.97 -3.96 -4.23
C ALA A 110 10.54 -3.57 -3.80
N ALA A 111 9.57 -3.65 -4.71
CA ALA A 111 8.16 -3.32 -4.45
C ALA A 111 7.51 -4.27 -3.43
N ARG A 112 7.90 -5.55 -3.43
CA ARG A 112 7.46 -6.55 -2.44
C ARG A 112 8.01 -6.27 -1.04
N GLN A 113 9.10 -5.52 -0.93
CA GLN A 113 9.69 -5.06 0.33
C GLN A 113 9.18 -3.67 0.74
N ASP A 114 8.00 -3.29 0.25
CA ASP A 114 7.30 -2.05 0.57
C ASP A 114 7.98 -0.73 0.18
N LEU A 115 9.00 -0.77 -0.67
CA LEU A 115 9.66 0.44 -1.17
C LEU A 115 8.70 1.24 -2.10
N PRO A 116 8.23 2.45 -1.71
CA PRO A 116 7.14 3.12 -2.42
C PRO A 116 7.51 3.56 -3.84
N THR A 117 8.77 3.93 -4.04
CA THR A 117 9.31 4.33 -5.35
C THR A 117 9.41 3.14 -6.31
N ALA A 118 9.71 1.94 -5.81
CA ALA A 118 9.70 0.72 -6.62
C ALA A 118 8.28 0.29 -6.97
N GLN A 119 7.35 0.36 -6.02
CA GLN A 119 5.93 0.08 -6.27
C GLN A 119 5.35 1.01 -7.35
N TYR A 120 5.66 2.31 -7.28
CA TYR A 120 5.29 3.27 -8.33
C TYR A 120 5.91 2.93 -9.69
N SER A 121 7.20 2.59 -9.71
CA SER A 121 7.90 2.29 -10.96
C SER A 121 7.36 1.03 -11.62
N LEU A 122 7.15 -0.04 -10.85
CA LEU A 122 6.50 -1.27 -11.33
C LEU A 122 5.09 -1.01 -11.85
N ALA A 123 4.30 -0.21 -11.13
CA ALA A 123 2.96 0.16 -11.56
C ALA A 123 2.99 0.89 -12.92
N ARG A 124 3.96 1.78 -13.14
CA ARG A 124 4.15 2.46 -14.42
C ARG A 124 4.53 1.49 -15.54
N LEU A 125 5.43 0.54 -15.29
CA LEU A 125 5.78 -0.49 -16.28
C LEU A 125 4.57 -1.34 -16.67
N LEU A 126 3.77 -1.77 -15.68
CA LEU A 126 2.53 -2.51 -15.92
C LEU A 126 1.48 -1.68 -16.66
N LEU A 127 1.38 -0.38 -16.39
CA LEU A 127 0.39 0.49 -17.04
C LEU A 127 0.68 0.66 -18.53
N PHE A 128 1.96 0.80 -18.90
CA PHE A 128 2.40 1.09 -20.26
C PHE A 128 2.92 -0.13 -21.03
N GLY A 129 3.13 -1.27 -20.36
CA GLY A 129 3.67 -2.48 -21.00
C GLY A 129 5.16 -2.40 -21.34
N ALA A 130 5.95 -1.71 -20.52
CA ALA A 130 7.38 -1.50 -20.79
C ALA A 130 8.22 -2.63 -20.18
N GLY A 131 8.72 -3.55 -21.02
CA GLY A 131 9.53 -4.70 -20.60
C GLY A 131 8.75 -5.86 -19.95
N ILE A 132 7.44 -5.67 -19.72
CA ILE A 132 6.51 -6.65 -19.19
C ILE A 132 5.14 -6.43 -19.82
N ASP A 133 4.27 -7.45 -19.78
CA ASP A 133 2.92 -7.34 -20.32
C ASP A 133 2.12 -6.21 -19.67
N ARG A 134 1.43 -5.46 -20.51
CA ARG A 134 0.56 -4.37 -20.06
C ARG A 134 -0.60 -4.95 -19.23
N ASN A 135 -0.70 -4.52 -17.98
CA ASN A 135 -1.77 -4.90 -17.07
C ASN A 135 -2.20 -3.69 -16.20
N PRO A 136 -3.15 -2.87 -16.69
CA PRO A 136 -3.62 -1.70 -15.96
C PRO A 136 -4.31 -2.03 -14.63
N GLN A 137 -4.97 -3.19 -14.50
CA GLN A 137 -5.56 -3.63 -13.24
C GLN A 137 -4.49 -3.90 -12.17
N ALA A 138 -3.39 -4.56 -12.55
CA ALA A 138 -2.25 -4.79 -11.66
C ALA A 138 -1.54 -3.47 -11.31
N ALA A 139 -1.39 -2.57 -12.29
CA ALA A 139 -0.84 -1.23 -12.06
C ALA A 139 -1.63 -0.46 -11.01
N ALA A 140 -2.96 -0.47 -11.08
CA ALA A 140 -3.83 0.17 -10.09
C ALA A 140 -3.57 -0.33 -8.66
N ARG A 141 -3.40 -1.65 -8.48
CA ARG A 141 -3.09 -2.23 -7.17
C ARG A 141 -1.75 -1.74 -6.64
N TRP A 142 -0.73 -1.71 -7.49
CA TRP A 142 0.60 -1.23 -7.10
C TRP A 142 0.65 0.27 -6.84
N PHE A 143 -0.01 1.10 -7.66
CA PHE A 143 -0.14 2.53 -7.37
C PHE A 143 -0.87 2.77 -6.04
N ARG A 144 -1.93 2.01 -5.74
CA ARG A 144 -2.63 2.10 -4.44
C ARG A 144 -1.70 1.79 -3.27
N ARG A 145 -0.91 0.72 -3.37
CA ARG A 145 0.08 0.37 -2.35
C ARG A 145 1.15 1.47 -2.20
N ALA A 146 1.69 1.97 -3.31
CA ALA A 146 2.67 3.05 -3.32
C ALA A 146 2.12 4.33 -2.69
N ALA A 147 0.90 4.74 -3.04
CA ALA A 147 0.22 5.91 -2.50
C ALA A 147 0.02 5.80 -0.97
N ARG A 148 -0.31 4.60 -0.50
CA ARG A 148 -0.44 4.31 0.93
C ARG A 148 0.89 4.31 1.67
N ASN A 149 1.97 3.93 1.01
CA ASN A 149 3.31 4.05 1.56
C ASN A 149 3.94 5.44 1.29
N GLY A 150 3.12 6.47 1.01
CA GLY A 150 3.57 7.86 0.92
C GLY A 150 4.02 8.34 -0.47
N ASN A 151 3.93 7.51 -1.51
CA ASN A 151 4.29 7.93 -2.87
C ASN A 151 3.22 8.88 -3.46
N ILE A 152 3.53 10.17 -3.49
CA ILE A 152 2.63 11.23 -3.97
C ILE A 152 2.31 11.08 -5.48
N PRO A 153 3.29 10.80 -6.38
CA PRO A 153 3.00 10.54 -7.79
C PRO A 153 2.04 9.37 -8.03
N ALA A 154 2.09 8.32 -7.21
CA ALA A 154 1.19 7.18 -7.31
C ALA A 154 -0.26 7.54 -6.97
N ALA A 155 -0.47 8.36 -5.93
CA ALA A 155 -1.80 8.88 -5.60
C ALA A 155 -2.38 9.68 -6.78
N HIS A 156 -1.56 10.53 -7.41
CA HIS A 156 -1.97 11.26 -8.61
C HIS A 156 -2.36 10.33 -9.78
N HIS A 157 -1.56 9.29 -10.05
CA HIS A 157 -1.87 8.31 -11.09
C HIS A 157 -3.15 7.51 -10.80
N LEU A 158 -3.45 7.17 -9.55
CA LEU A 158 -4.74 6.57 -9.19
C LEU A 158 -5.91 7.49 -9.49
N GLY A 159 -5.74 8.80 -9.25
CA GLY A 159 -6.73 9.81 -9.61
C GLY A 159 -7.02 9.79 -11.11
N LEU A 160 -5.97 9.78 -11.94
CA LEU A 160 -6.09 9.68 -13.40
C LEU A 160 -6.77 8.37 -13.83
N MET A 161 -6.34 7.23 -13.28
CA MET A 161 -6.91 5.93 -13.63
C MET A 161 -8.39 5.80 -13.27
N ASN A 162 -8.82 6.33 -12.12
CA ASN A 162 -10.24 6.39 -11.74
C ASN A 162 -11.03 7.36 -12.63
N ARG A 163 -10.43 8.51 -12.98
CA ARG A 163 -11.07 9.52 -13.84
C ARG A 163 -11.32 8.98 -15.25
N ASP A 164 -10.37 8.21 -15.77
CA ASP A 164 -10.34 7.76 -17.17
C ASP A 164 -10.79 6.30 -17.34
N GLY A 165 -10.99 5.56 -16.24
CA GLY A 165 -11.42 4.16 -16.27
C GLY A 165 -10.33 3.19 -16.75
N LEU A 166 -9.05 3.49 -16.46
CA LEU A 166 -7.92 2.68 -16.90
C LEU A 166 -7.69 1.50 -15.94
N GLY A 167 -8.01 0.29 -16.38
CA GLY A 167 -7.86 -0.91 -15.55
C GLY A 167 -8.85 -1.00 -14.39
N MET A 168 -9.90 -0.18 -14.41
CA MET A 168 -11.00 -0.19 -13.44
C MET A 168 -12.20 0.57 -14.02
N PRO A 169 -13.43 0.35 -13.52
CA PRO A 169 -14.55 1.20 -13.88
C PRO A 169 -14.30 2.67 -13.55
N ARG A 170 -14.78 3.56 -14.41
CA ARG A 170 -14.65 5.01 -14.20
C ARG A 170 -15.36 5.43 -12.90
N ASN A 171 -14.65 6.12 -12.03
CA ASN A 171 -15.19 6.65 -10.77
C ASN A 171 -14.63 8.05 -10.48
N ARG A 172 -15.39 9.08 -10.80
CA ARG A 172 -14.96 10.48 -10.60
C ARG A 172 -14.86 10.88 -9.13
N VAL A 173 -15.65 10.28 -8.24
CA VAL A 173 -15.58 10.59 -6.80
C VAL A 173 -14.29 10.02 -6.20
N GLU A 174 -13.96 8.78 -6.54
CA GLU A 174 -12.70 8.14 -6.13
C GLU A 174 -11.49 8.84 -6.79
N ALA A 175 -11.62 9.33 -8.03
CA ALA A 175 -10.60 10.18 -8.64
C ALA A 175 -10.36 11.45 -7.84
N GLY A 176 -11.44 12.14 -7.44
CA GLY A 176 -11.38 13.33 -6.59
C GLY A 176 -10.68 13.05 -5.26
N LYS A 177 -11.00 11.92 -4.61
CA LYS A 177 -10.31 11.47 -3.39
C LYS A 177 -8.80 11.43 -3.56
N TRP A 178 -8.32 10.74 -4.59
CA TRP A 178 -6.89 10.54 -4.83
C TRP A 178 -6.17 11.83 -5.24
N PHE A 179 -6.82 12.70 -6.02
CA PHE A 179 -6.27 14.01 -6.35
C PHE A 179 -6.13 14.91 -5.12
N LEU A 180 -7.15 14.97 -4.26
CA LEU A 180 -7.12 15.73 -3.01
C LEU A 180 -5.98 15.27 -2.08
N LEU A 181 -5.79 13.95 -1.95
CA LEU A 181 -4.68 13.38 -1.16
C LEU A 181 -3.31 13.79 -1.70
N ALA A 182 -3.12 13.73 -3.01
CA ALA A 182 -1.86 14.13 -3.64
C ALA A 182 -1.64 15.65 -3.55
N ALA A 183 -2.69 16.46 -3.78
CA ALA A 183 -2.64 17.91 -3.70
C ALA A 183 -2.28 18.41 -2.29
N LYS A 184 -2.87 17.81 -1.25
CA LYS A 184 -2.56 18.13 0.16
C LYS A 184 -1.09 17.92 0.50
N ARG A 185 -0.39 17.05 -0.24
CA ARG A 185 1.04 16.76 -0.09
C ARG A 185 1.93 17.54 -1.07
N GLY A 186 1.39 18.58 -1.70
CA GLY A 186 2.14 19.50 -2.56
C GLY A 186 2.17 19.12 -4.05
N ASN A 187 1.38 18.15 -4.51
CA ASN A 187 1.31 17.85 -5.94
C ASN A 187 0.41 18.86 -6.69
N LEU A 188 1.05 19.83 -7.34
CA LEU A 188 0.39 20.87 -8.12
C LEU A 188 -0.41 20.33 -9.31
N ARG A 189 0.06 19.25 -9.94
CA ARG A 189 -0.69 18.62 -11.06
C ARG A 189 -1.99 18.00 -10.56
N ALA A 190 -1.95 17.31 -9.43
CA ALA A 190 -3.14 16.75 -8.81
C ALA A 190 -4.12 17.84 -8.35
N GLN A 191 -3.62 18.98 -7.86
CA GLN A 191 -4.46 20.13 -7.54
C GLN A 191 -5.19 20.67 -8.77
N ALA A 192 -4.47 20.86 -9.88
CA ALA A 192 -5.06 21.30 -11.15
C ALA A 192 -6.07 20.28 -11.71
N ASP A 193 -5.74 18.99 -11.68
CA ASP A 193 -6.62 17.91 -12.11
C ASP A 193 -7.89 17.83 -11.25
N TYR A 194 -7.78 18.03 -9.92
CA TYR A 194 -8.96 18.13 -9.06
C TYR A 194 -9.83 19.34 -9.43
N HIS A 195 -9.23 20.50 -9.68
CA HIS A 195 -9.98 21.70 -10.06
C HIS A 195 -10.76 21.50 -11.37
N MET A 196 -10.15 20.85 -12.36
CA MET A 196 -10.82 20.49 -13.61
C MET A 196 -11.93 19.44 -13.41
N LEU A 197 -11.72 18.49 -12.50
CA LEU A 197 -12.71 17.45 -12.19
C LEU A 197 -13.88 18.01 -11.37
N ALA A 198 -13.62 18.94 -10.47
CA ALA A 198 -14.61 19.49 -9.54
C ALA A 198 -15.75 20.23 -10.24
N SER A 199 -15.52 20.80 -11.42
CA SER A 199 -16.58 21.40 -12.26
C SER A 199 -17.53 20.36 -12.85
N GLN A 200 -17.13 19.09 -12.89
CA GLN A 200 -17.95 17.97 -13.38
C GLN A 200 -18.67 17.20 -12.26
N LEU A 201 -18.46 17.59 -11.00
CA LEU A 201 -19.02 16.91 -9.83
C LEU A 201 -20.15 17.75 -9.21
N THR A 202 -21.19 17.08 -8.72
CA THR A 202 -22.21 17.74 -7.90
C THR A 202 -21.62 18.18 -6.55
N PRO A 203 -22.23 19.15 -5.84
CA PRO A 203 -21.81 19.52 -4.48
C PRO A 203 -21.70 18.32 -3.53
N GLU A 204 -22.69 17.41 -3.54
CA GLU A 204 -22.67 16.17 -2.75
C GLU A 204 -21.50 15.26 -3.11
N GLN A 205 -21.22 15.06 -4.40
CA GLN A 205 -20.10 14.23 -4.84
C GLN A 205 -18.74 14.80 -4.39
N ARG A 206 -18.59 16.13 -4.38
CA ARG A 206 -17.38 16.80 -3.86
C ARG A 206 -17.21 16.56 -2.36
N LYS A 207 -18.27 16.74 -1.57
CA LYS A 207 -18.25 16.43 -0.13
C LYS A 207 -17.88 14.97 0.14
N ILE A 208 -18.41 14.04 -0.65
CA ILE A 208 -18.05 12.61 -0.53
C ILE A 208 -16.56 12.40 -0.83
N ALA A 209 -16.04 12.97 -1.92
CA ALA A 209 -14.62 12.86 -2.27
C ALA A 209 -13.71 13.43 -1.17
N GLU A 210 -14.06 14.59 -0.60
CA GLU A 210 -13.34 15.21 0.52
C GLU A 210 -13.40 14.34 1.79
N SER A 211 -14.57 13.80 2.11
CA SER A 211 -14.74 12.88 3.24
C SER A 211 -13.90 11.61 3.08
N LEU A 212 -13.91 11.01 1.88
CA LEU A 212 -13.08 9.84 1.59
C LEU A 212 -11.59 10.18 1.67
N ALA A 213 -11.18 11.37 1.20
CA ALA A 213 -9.79 11.80 1.25
C ALA A 213 -9.34 12.03 2.70
N ALA A 214 -10.19 12.63 3.53
CA ALA A 214 -9.95 12.81 4.96
C ALA A 214 -9.81 11.45 5.67
N LYS A 215 -10.69 10.49 5.39
CA LYS A 215 -10.62 9.13 5.95
C LYS A 215 -9.32 8.42 5.55
N GLU A 216 -8.97 8.43 4.27
CA GLU A 216 -7.71 7.81 3.81
C GLU A 216 -6.50 8.53 4.44
N GLN A 217 -6.50 9.87 4.52
CA GLN A 217 -5.42 10.61 5.17
C GLN A 217 -5.28 10.27 6.66
N ALA A 218 -6.39 10.03 7.37
CA ALA A 218 -6.36 9.59 8.76
C ALA A 218 -5.72 8.20 8.88
N VAL A 219 -6.04 7.27 7.97
CA VAL A 219 -5.38 5.95 7.91
C VAL A 219 -3.88 6.10 7.67
N LEU A 220 -3.47 7.01 6.78
CA LEU A 220 -2.06 7.24 6.44
C LEU A 220 -1.28 7.96 7.55
N ALA A 221 -1.96 8.61 8.49
CA ALA A 221 -1.34 9.23 9.65
C ALA A 221 -1.16 8.24 10.81
N GLN A 222 -1.82 7.08 10.77
CA GLN A 222 -1.60 6.03 11.77
C GLN A 222 -0.21 5.41 11.57
N PRO A 223 0.49 5.06 12.66
CA PRO A 223 1.75 4.31 12.54
C PRO A 223 1.50 3.01 11.77
N PRO A 224 2.49 2.51 11.00
CA PRO A 224 2.34 1.26 10.28
C PRO A 224 1.97 0.14 11.26
N PRO A 225 1.12 -0.79 10.83
CA PRO A 225 0.71 -1.87 11.70
C PRO A 225 1.92 -2.68 12.17
N VAL A 226 1.94 -3.01 13.46
CA VAL A 226 3.00 -3.85 14.02
C VAL A 226 2.71 -5.31 13.63
N PRO A 227 3.70 -6.07 13.13
CA PRO A 227 3.54 -7.51 12.92
C PRO A 227 3.12 -8.17 14.22
N MET A 228 2.08 -9.00 14.22
CA MET A 228 1.60 -9.65 15.45
C MET A 228 2.67 -10.48 16.16
N ASP A 229 3.66 -10.98 15.42
CA ASP A 229 4.77 -11.75 15.98
C ASP A 229 5.75 -10.88 16.80
N MET A 230 5.62 -9.54 16.71
CA MET A 230 6.28 -8.56 17.57
C MET A 230 5.49 -8.25 18.86
N LEU A 231 4.35 -8.91 19.06
CA LEU A 231 3.52 -8.81 20.25
C LEU A 231 3.53 -10.15 20.99
N ARG A 232 3.57 -10.11 22.32
CA ARG A 232 3.40 -11.30 23.16
C ARG A 232 2.23 -11.15 24.12
N PRO A 233 1.52 -12.25 24.44
CA PRO A 233 0.57 -12.24 25.54
C PRO A 233 1.30 -12.12 26.88
N LEU A 234 0.83 -11.22 27.74
CA LEU A 234 1.25 -11.06 29.13
C LEU A 234 0.05 -10.55 29.94
N ASP A 235 -0.36 -11.27 30.98
CA ASP A 235 -1.49 -10.91 31.85
C ASP A 235 -2.78 -10.57 31.10
N GLY A 236 -3.11 -11.37 30.07
CA GLY A 236 -4.30 -11.18 29.24
C GLY A 236 -4.23 -10.02 28.25
N ARG A 237 -3.07 -9.36 28.11
CA ARG A 237 -2.84 -8.24 27.19
C ARG A 237 -1.74 -8.56 26.19
N LEU A 238 -1.82 -7.96 25.01
CA LEU A 238 -0.76 -7.99 24.01
C LEU A 238 0.25 -6.86 24.27
N VAL A 239 1.50 -7.25 24.50
CA VAL A 239 2.62 -6.37 24.86
C VAL A 239 3.63 -6.31 23.72
N ASP A 240 4.08 -5.11 23.36
CA ASP A 240 5.10 -4.91 22.32
C ASP A 240 6.48 -5.37 22.82
N LEU A 241 7.11 -6.30 22.11
CA LEU A 241 8.41 -6.87 22.48
C LEU A 241 9.54 -5.84 22.57
N ARG A 242 9.45 -4.73 21.84
CA ARG A 242 10.49 -3.69 21.83
C ARG A 242 10.41 -2.78 23.04
N THR A 243 9.21 -2.55 23.56
CA THR A 243 8.96 -1.56 24.63
C THR A 243 8.61 -2.21 25.97
N GLY A 244 8.15 -3.47 25.96
CA GLY A 244 7.64 -4.15 27.13
C GLY A 244 6.29 -3.61 27.64
N LYS A 245 5.63 -2.71 26.91
CA LYS A 245 4.36 -2.08 27.31
C LYS A 245 3.16 -2.64 26.53
N PRO A 246 1.94 -2.61 27.11
CA PRO A 246 0.72 -2.94 26.38
C PRO A 246 0.61 -2.13 25.09
N TYR A 247 0.36 -2.82 23.98
CA TYR A 247 0.37 -2.20 22.66
C TYR A 247 -0.94 -1.48 22.38
N THR A 248 -0.85 -0.27 21.82
CA THR A 248 -2.00 0.49 21.30
C THR A 248 -1.73 0.84 19.84
N GLY A 249 -2.61 0.41 18.95
CA GLY A 249 -2.46 0.55 17.51
C GLY A 249 -2.93 -0.69 16.75
N ARG A 250 -2.67 -0.72 15.44
CA ARG A 250 -3.04 -1.85 14.57
C ARG A 250 -1.98 -2.93 14.59
N ALA A 251 -2.39 -4.18 14.79
CA ALA A 251 -1.54 -5.34 14.65
C ALA A 251 -1.98 -6.21 13.48
N VAL A 252 -1.01 -6.71 12.71
CA VAL A 252 -1.29 -7.50 11.49
C VAL A 252 -0.42 -8.75 11.44
N ARG A 253 -1.01 -9.87 11.04
CA ARG A 253 -0.29 -11.07 10.60
C ARG A 253 -0.53 -11.24 9.11
N TYR A 254 0.48 -11.72 8.39
CA TYR A 254 0.44 -11.89 6.95
C TYR A 254 0.47 -13.36 6.55
N HIS A 255 -0.10 -13.66 5.38
CA HIS A 255 0.11 -14.90 4.65
C HIS A 255 1.52 -14.96 4.03
N PRO A 256 2.03 -16.14 3.61
CA PRO A 256 3.31 -16.25 2.90
C PRO A 256 3.40 -15.41 1.61
N ASN A 257 2.26 -15.11 0.97
CA ASN A 257 2.18 -14.25 -0.21
C ASN A 257 2.17 -12.74 0.13
N ALA A 258 2.40 -12.38 1.39
CA ALA A 258 2.38 -11.02 1.94
C ALA A 258 1.02 -10.29 1.91
N SER A 259 -0.09 -10.99 1.64
CA SER A 259 -1.42 -10.41 1.92
C SER A 259 -1.71 -10.46 3.43
N PRO A 260 -2.47 -9.51 3.98
CA PRO A 260 -2.94 -9.62 5.36
C PRO A 260 -3.66 -10.96 5.55
N LEU A 261 -3.39 -11.65 6.66
CA LEU A 261 -4.11 -12.82 7.15
C LEU A 261 -5.08 -12.40 8.24
N ARG A 262 -4.63 -11.56 9.17
CA ARG A 262 -5.41 -11.10 10.31
C ARG A 262 -5.00 -9.69 10.67
N GLU A 263 -5.96 -8.80 10.83
CA GLU A 263 -5.77 -7.42 11.26
C GLU A 263 -6.64 -7.14 12.48
N VAL A 264 -6.09 -6.54 13.52
CA VAL A 264 -6.82 -6.19 14.73
C VAL A 264 -6.30 -4.87 15.29
N ASP A 265 -7.21 -3.97 15.67
CA ASP A 265 -6.86 -2.77 16.41
C ASP A 265 -6.85 -3.08 17.92
N LEU A 266 -5.82 -2.62 18.62
CA LEU A 266 -5.58 -2.87 20.04
C LEU A 266 -5.58 -1.54 20.79
N VAL A 267 -6.18 -1.53 21.98
CA VAL A 267 -6.11 -0.44 22.95
C VAL A 267 -5.64 -1.03 24.27
N ASP A 268 -4.51 -0.56 24.79
CA ASP A 268 -3.92 -1.06 26.04
C ASP A 268 -3.71 -2.60 26.04
N GLY A 269 -3.30 -3.12 24.89
CA GLY A 269 -3.06 -4.55 24.64
C GLY A 269 -4.33 -5.40 24.48
N LEU A 270 -5.52 -4.79 24.47
CA LEU A 270 -6.80 -5.49 24.34
C LEU A 270 -7.43 -5.23 22.96
N PRO A 271 -8.00 -6.25 22.29
CA PRO A 271 -8.77 -6.07 21.06
C PRO A 271 -9.86 -5.00 21.20
N HIS A 272 -9.94 -4.10 20.22
CA HIS A 272 -10.92 -3.03 20.17
C HIS A 272 -11.33 -2.74 18.72
N GLY A 273 -12.62 -2.51 18.48
CA GLY A 273 -13.14 -2.27 17.14
C GLY A 273 -13.28 -3.57 16.34
N TRP A 274 -12.81 -3.59 15.10
CA TRP A 274 -12.92 -4.74 14.22
C TRP A 274 -11.60 -5.50 14.11
N GLU A 275 -11.66 -6.79 14.40
CA GLU A 275 -10.71 -7.77 13.90
C GLU A 275 -11.20 -8.28 12.54
N THR A 276 -10.33 -8.37 11.54
CA THR A 276 -10.65 -8.96 10.23
C THR A 276 -9.68 -10.09 9.92
N VAL A 277 -10.22 -11.24 9.53
CA VAL A 277 -9.46 -12.36 8.96
C VAL A 277 -9.66 -12.36 7.47
N TRP A 278 -8.57 -12.55 6.73
CA TRP A 278 -8.52 -12.43 5.28
C TRP A 278 -8.10 -13.75 4.63
N LEU A 279 -8.72 -14.08 3.51
CA LEU A 279 -8.27 -15.16 2.63
C LEU A 279 -6.98 -14.76 1.90
N PRO A 280 -6.17 -15.73 1.43
CA PRO A 280 -5.01 -15.44 0.59
C PRO A 280 -5.34 -14.66 -0.70
N SER A 281 -6.60 -14.70 -1.15
CA SER A 281 -7.13 -13.92 -2.27
C SER A 281 -7.28 -12.44 -1.98
N GLY A 282 -7.21 -12.02 -0.70
CA GLY A 282 -7.45 -10.65 -0.26
C GLY A 282 -8.92 -10.31 0.00
N GLN A 283 -9.83 -11.29 -0.09
CA GLN A 283 -11.22 -11.15 0.36
C GLN A 283 -11.31 -11.39 1.89
N PRO A 284 -12.17 -10.64 2.60
CA PRO A 284 -12.39 -10.89 4.03
C PRO A 284 -13.12 -12.24 4.21
N ALA A 285 -12.63 -13.07 5.13
CA ALA A 285 -13.25 -14.33 5.53
C ALA A 285 -14.21 -14.13 6.70
N SER A 286 -13.80 -13.32 7.67
CA SER A 286 -14.62 -13.00 8.83
C SER A 286 -14.19 -11.69 9.49
N ARG A 287 -15.09 -11.10 10.25
CA ARG A 287 -14.88 -9.87 11.01
C ARG A 287 -15.47 -10.01 12.40
N THR A 288 -14.64 -9.91 13.43
CA THR A 288 -15.08 -9.99 14.83
C THR A 288 -15.04 -8.60 15.45
N GLN A 289 -16.12 -8.20 16.13
CA GLN A 289 -16.18 -6.91 16.82
C GLN A 289 -15.79 -7.10 18.29
N PHE A 290 -14.94 -6.21 18.79
CA PHE A 290 -14.45 -6.20 20.16
C PHE A 290 -14.65 -4.84 20.83
N GLU A 291 -14.94 -4.87 22.13
CA GLU A 291 -14.91 -3.70 23.00
C GLU A 291 -14.18 -4.07 24.30
N LYS A 292 -13.10 -3.35 24.62
CA LYS A 292 -12.24 -3.59 25.80
C LYS A 292 -11.82 -5.06 25.94
N GLY A 293 -11.45 -5.69 24.83
CA GLY A 293 -11.02 -7.10 24.77
C GLY A 293 -12.15 -8.12 24.76
N LEU A 294 -13.42 -7.71 24.91
CA LEU A 294 -14.57 -8.61 24.89
C LEU A 294 -15.19 -8.63 23.51
N ARG A 295 -15.42 -9.83 22.96
CA ARG A 295 -16.18 -9.99 21.72
C ARG A 295 -17.61 -9.49 21.93
N THR A 296 -18.06 -8.59 21.07
CA THR A 296 -19.44 -8.07 21.06
C THR A 296 -20.26 -8.66 19.91
N GLY A 297 -19.61 -9.09 18.83
CA GLY A 297 -20.25 -9.78 17.72
C GLY A 297 -19.24 -10.40 16.75
N LEU A 298 -19.73 -11.20 15.81
CA LEU A 298 -18.95 -11.79 14.71
C LEU A 298 -19.77 -11.72 13.44
N VAL A 299 -19.13 -11.36 12.34
CA VAL A 299 -19.68 -11.43 10.99
C VAL A 299 -18.81 -12.38 10.18
N GLU A 300 -19.39 -13.43 9.64
CA GLU A 300 -18.74 -14.37 8.72
C GLU A 300 -19.15 -14.05 7.28
N GLU A 301 -18.19 -14.09 6.35
CA GLU A 301 -18.42 -13.89 4.93
C GLU A 301 -18.01 -15.15 4.17
N TRP A 302 -18.89 -15.67 3.33
CA TRP A 302 -18.57 -16.78 2.43
C TRP A 302 -19.32 -16.67 1.11
N TYR A 303 -18.83 -17.38 0.11
CA TYR A 303 -19.51 -17.51 -1.18
C TYR A 303 -20.12 -18.90 -1.30
N ALA A 304 -21.41 -18.97 -1.62
CA ALA A 304 -22.12 -20.21 -1.88
C ALA A 304 -22.94 -20.07 -3.17
N SER A 305 -22.78 -21.01 -4.10
CA SER A 305 -23.54 -21.04 -5.36
C SER A 305 -23.49 -19.73 -6.17
N GLY A 306 -22.36 -19.01 -6.14
CA GLY A 306 -22.17 -17.73 -6.84
C GLY A 306 -22.79 -16.51 -6.14
N GLN A 307 -23.34 -16.69 -4.94
CA GLN A 307 -23.87 -15.61 -4.10
C GLN A 307 -22.92 -15.27 -2.96
N LEU A 308 -22.87 -14.00 -2.57
CA LEU A 308 -22.20 -13.54 -1.37
C LEU A 308 -23.14 -13.77 -0.18
N CYS A 309 -22.67 -14.43 0.86
CA CYS A 309 -23.43 -14.70 2.09
C CYS A 309 -22.72 -14.08 3.29
N LEU A 310 -23.48 -13.40 4.13
CA LEU A 310 -23.04 -12.81 5.39
C LEU A 310 -23.82 -13.43 6.56
N ARG A 311 -23.15 -13.73 7.67
CA ARG A 311 -23.77 -14.18 8.92
C ARG A 311 -23.21 -13.40 10.10
N GLY A 312 -24.04 -12.58 10.72
CA GLY A 312 -23.81 -11.89 11.98
C GLY A 312 -24.30 -12.68 13.18
N THR A 313 -23.48 -12.80 14.22
CA THR A 313 -23.85 -13.35 15.54
C THR A 313 -23.50 -12.35 16.64
N ASN A 314 -24.27 -12.39 17.73
CA ASN A 314 -24.01 -11.60 18.91
C ASN A 314 -22.97 -12.26 19.83
N ARG A 315 -22.69 -11.64 20.99
CA ARG A 315 -21.73 -12.15 21.99
C ARG A 315 -22.03 -13.57 22.52
N ALA A 316 -23.28 -14.02 22.45
CA ALA A 316 -23.71 -15.36 22.88
C ALA A 316 -23.72 -16.39 21.73
N ASP A 317 -23.07 -16.09 20.59
CA ASP A 317 -23.07 -16.89 19.36
C ASP A 317 -24.46 -17.12 18.76
N ARG A 318 -25.47 -16.36 19.19
CA ARG A 318 -26.80 -16.39 18.59
C ARG A 318 -26.81 -15.60 17.29
N LEU A 319 -27.49 -16.13 16.28
CA LEU A 319 -27.71 -15.46 15.01
C LEU A 319 -28.41 -14.12 15.24
N ASP A 320 -27.80 -13.04 14.76
CA ASP A 320 -28.38 -11.71 14.77
C ASP A 320 -28.94 -11.38 13.38
N VAL A 321 -28.14 -11.65 12.34
CA VAL A 321 -28.56 -11.50 10.94
C VAL A 321 -27.85 -12.50 10.05
N ALA A 322 -28.50 -13.03 9.03
CA ALA A 322 -27.83 -13.61 7.86
C ALA A 322 -28.38 -12.93 6.60
N THR A 323 -27.55 -12.67 5.59
CA THR A 323 -28.01 -12.06 4.34
C THR A 323 -27.26 -12.65 3.16
N SER A 324 -27.97 -13.00 2.09
CA SER A 324 -27.39 -13.38 0.81
C SER A 324 -27.62 -12.30 -0.24
N PHE A 325 -26.67 -12.17 -1.15
CA PHE A 325 -26.70 -11.20 -2.25
C PHE A 325 -26.52 -11.90 -3.59
N GLY A 326 -27.29 -11.46 -4.58
CA GLY A 326 -27.13 -11.85 -5.98
C GLY A 326 -25.90 -11.24 -6.62
N HIS A 327 -25.59 -11.67 -7.85
CA HIS A 327 -24.47 -11.15 -8.64
C HIS A 327 -24.61 -9.66 -9.00
N ASP A 328 -25.82 -9.13 -8.92
CA ASP A 328 -26.20 -7.73 -9.13
C ASP A 328 -26.09 -6.88 -7.85
N GLY A 329 -25.75 -7.49 -6.72
CA GLY A 329 -25.63 -6.83 -5.41
C GLY A 329 -26.96 -6.67 -4.68
N ASN A 330 -28.07 -7.14 -5.24
CA ASN A 330 -29.37 -7.11 -4.57
C ASN A 330 -29.47 -8.21 -3.51
N VAL A 331 -30.20 -7.93 -2.42
CA VAL A 331 -30.47 -8.94 -1.39
C VAL A 331 -31.36 -10.02 -1.98
N THR A 332 -30.92 -11.27 -1.90
CA THR A 332 -31.67 -12.46 -2.35
C THR A 332 -32.32 -13.20 -1.19
N GLY A 333 -31.85 -12.99 0.04
CA GLY A 333 -32.44 -13.55 1.24
C GLY A 333 -31.85 -12.92 2.49
N GLN A 334 -32.65 -12.78 3.55
CA GLN A 334 -32.24 -12.24 4.83
C GLN A 334 -32.94 -12.96 5.99
N VAL A 335 -32.20 -13.35 7.01
CA VAL A 335 -32.73 -13.83 8.30
C VAL A 335 -32.35 -12.81 9.35
N ARG A 336 -33.27 -12.40 10.23
CA ARG A 336 -32.96 -11.58 11.40
C ARG A 336 -33.44 -12.28 12.67
N ASP A 337 -32.56 -12.27 13.67
CA ASP A 337 -32.75 -12.84 15.00
C ASP A 337 -32.94 -14.37 15.02
N GLY A 338 -32.19 -15.07 15.88
CA GLY A 338 -32.32 -16.51 16.11
C GLY A 338 -33.71 -16.96 16.60
N ASN A 339 -34.67 -16.03 16.71
CA ASN A 339 -36.06 -16.21 17.11
C ASN A 339 -37.10 -15.77 16.04
N GLY A 340 -36.72 -15.61 14.77
CA GLY A 340 -37.58 -16.12 13.70
C GLY A 340 -38.29 -15.14 12.77
N THR A 341 -37.52 -14.55 11.86
CA THR A 341 -38.07 -14.16 10.55
C THR A 341 -37.04 -14.38 9.43
N LEU A 342 -37.35 -15.24 8.47
CA LEU A 342 -36.65 -15.41 7.19
C LEU A 342 -37.42 -14.67 6.09
N ILE A 343 -36.80 -13.68 5.47
CA ILE A 343 -37.33 -12.96 4.33
C ILE A 343 -36.57 -13.39 3.07
N LEU A 344 -37.28 -13.97 2.11
CA LEU A 344 -36.79 -14.23 0.77
C LEU A 344 -37.17 -13.05 -0.12
N HIS A 345 -36.29 -12.68 -1.05
CA HIS A 345 -36.49 -11.54 -1.95
C HIS A 345 -36.54 -12.00 -3.41
N TYR A 346 -37.30 -11.30 -4.22
CA TYR A 346 -37.21 -11.38 -5.68
C TYR A 346 -35.88 -10.79 -6.18
N PRO A 347 -35.44 -11.11 -7.41
CA PRO A 347 -34.23 -10.53 -7.99
C PRO A 347 -34.21 -9.00 -8.05
N ASN A 348 -35.39 -8.35 -8.07
CA ASN A 348 -35.53 -6.89 -8.04
C ASN A 348 -35.41 -6.29 -6.62
N GLY A 349 -35.11 -7.10 -5.60
CA GLY A 349 -34.96 -6.69 -4.21
C GLY A 349 -36.26 -6.58 -3.41
N GLN A 350 -37.44 -6.72 -4.03
CA GLN A 350 -38.71 -6.72 -3.30
C GLN A 350 -38.86 -8.01 -2.46
N PRO A 351 -39.48 -7.96 -1.26
CA PRO A 351 -39.80 -9.17 -0.51
C PRO A 351 -40.67 -10.11 -1.35
N ALA A 352 -40.31 -11.39 -1.38
CA ALA A 352 -41.09 -12.46 -2.01
C ALA A 352 -41.89 -13.24 -0.98
N SER A 353 -41.26 -13.60 0.14
CA SER A 353 -41.94 -14.28 1.24
C SER A 353 -41.24 -14.06 2.58
N GLU A 354 -42.00 -13.97 3.65
CA GLU A 354 -41.56 -13.81 5.04
C GLU A 354 -42.02 -15.03 5.81
N HIS A 355 -41.09 -15.79 6.38
CA HIS A 355 -41.35 -16.98 7.18
C HIS A 355 -40.99 -16.65 8.62
N ILE A 356 -41.99 -16.58 9.47
CA ILE A 356 -41.84 -16.28 10.89
C ILE A 356 -41.68 -17.61 11.64
N PHE A 357 -40.77 -17.67 12.60
CA PHE A 357 -40.53 -18.86 13.41
C PHE A 357 -40.73 -18.50 14.90
N ALA A 358 -41.37 -19.38 15.66
CA ALA A 358 -41.45 -19.27 17.11
C ALA A 358 -40.80 -20.52 17.71
N ASN A 359 -39.76 -20.34 18.55
CA ASN A 359 -39.01 -21.45 19.16
C ASN A 359 -38.50 -22.50 18.14
N GLY A 360 -38.07 -22.04 16.95
CA GLY A 360 -37.55 -22.92 15.89
C GLY A 360 -38.61 -23.62 15.04
N VAL A 361 -39.91 -23.37 15.29
CA VAL A 361 -41.03 -23.92 14.50
C VAL A 361 -41.63 -22.81 13.64
N PRO A 362 -41.92 -23.04 12.34
CA PRO A 362 -42.65 -22.07 11.51
C PRO A 362 -43.97 -21.68 12.17
N SER A 363 -44.18 -20.39 12.40
CA SER A 363 -45.38 -19.83 13.05
C SER A 363 -46.29 -19.07 12.10
N ALA A 364 -45.74 -18.45 11.06
CA ALA A 364 -46.51 -17.77 10.02
C ALA A 364 -45.69 -17.64 8.72
N VAL A 365 -46.40 -17.54 7.58
CA VAL A 365 -45.79 -17.20 6.29
C VAL A 365 -46.60 -16.06 5.68
N ARG A 366 -45.92 -15.04 5.16
CA ARG A 366 -46.51 -13.99 4.31
C ARG A 366 -45.85 -14.02 2.95
N GLN A 367 -46.60 -13.75 1.89
CA GLN A 367 -46.08 -13.72 0.52
C GLN A 367 -46.43 -12.40 -0.15
N TRP A 368 -45.60 -11.98 -1.10
CA TRP A 368 -45.85 -10.80 -1.93
C TRP A 368 -45.62 -11.12 -3.40
N ASN A 369 -46.33 -10.43 -4.28
CA ASN A 369 -46.04 -10.47 -5.71
C ASN A 369 -44.83 -9.58 -6.06
N VAL A 370 -44.35 -9.66 -7.31
CA VAL A 370 -43.20 -8.89 -7.80
C VAL A 370 -43.38 -7.36 -7.77
N GLU A 371 -44.62 -6.89 -7.58
CA GLU A 371 -45.01 -5.47 -7.48
C GLU A 371 -45.10 -5.00 -6.00
N GLY A 372 -44.84 -5.89 -5.04
CA GLY A 372 -44.88 -5.59 -3.60
C GLY A 372 -46.28 -5.67 -2.96
N LYS A 373 -47.28 -6.21 -3.66
CA LYS A 373 -48.62 -6.45 -3.10
C LYS A 373 -48.63 -7.78 -2.34
N GLN A 374 -49.06 -7.74 -1.08
CA GLN A 374 -49.19 -8.94 -0.26
C GLN A 374 -50.26 -9.88 -0.85
N LEU A 375 -49.92 -11.16 -0.95
CA LEU A 375 -50.78 -12.24 -1.38
C LEU A 375 -51.43 -12.87 -0.14
N ASP A 376 -52.72 -13.23 -0.27
CA ASP A 376 -53.50 -13.87 0.80
C ASP A 376 -53.05 -15.32 1.07
#